data_AF-A0A6M3KG91-F1
#
_entry.id   AF-A0A6M3KG91-F1
#
_cell.length_a   1.000
_cell.length_b   1.000
_cell.length_c   1.000
_cell.angle_alpha   90.00
_cell.angle_beta   90.00
_cell.angle_gamma   90.00
#
_symmetry.space_group_name_H-M   'P 1'
#
loop_
_entity.id
_entity.type
_entity.pdbx_description
1 polymer ?
#
loop_
_entity_poly.entity_id
_entity_poly.type
_entity_poly.pdbx_seq_one_letter_code
_entity_poly.pdbx_strand_id
1 'polypeptide(L)'
;PIFNSRNIAGVGSQGNQGVFSEDHGKALGASYAYLPVGDVIKNSVTVRGGGAATSLEVVPLSNCSIYAPIQIFEWTELSVAASAQNKSVYIRADSAWSVYPIATELYVEAEYISNGVTFARTTVSSTAVLSDGSTWVQFTIPEFTPAVAGHVRYRAYLKKYEAEKKIYVDNMLVSA
;
A
#
# COMPACT_ATOMS: atom_id res chain seq x y z
N PRO A 1 -29.90 6.08 -11.87
CA PRO A 1 -28.58 6.17 -11.21
C PRO A 1 -27.48 6.43 -12.24
N ILE A 2 -26.84 7.59 -12.19
CA ILE A 2 -25.73 7.93 -13.07
C ILE A 2 -24.49 7.19 -12.56
N PHE A 3 -23.99 6.24 -13.35
CA PHE A 3 -22.78 5.48 -13.05
C PHE A 3 -21.60 6.17 -13.74
N ASN A 4 -20.93 7.07 -13.04
CA ASN A 4 -19.74 7.72 -13.55
C ASN A 4 -18.52 7.08 -12.86
N SER A 5 -17.67 6.41 -13.65
CA SER A 5 -16.39 5.75 -13.26
C SER A 5 -16.43 4.26 -12.89
N ARG A 6 -17.13 3.40 -13.64
CA ARG A 6 -16.97 1.93 -13.50
C ARG A 6 -15.97 1.42 -14.54
N ASN A 7 -14.76 1.11 -14.07
CA ASN A 7 -13.54 0.73 -14.81
C ASN A 7 -12.82 1.91 -15.49
N ILE A 8 -11.84 2.49 -14.81
CA ILE A 8 -10.84 3.36 -15.43
C ILE A 8 -9.60 2.49 -15.69
N ALA A 9 -9.22 2.32 -16.95
CA ALA A 9 -7.85 1.92 -17.28
C ALA A 9 -6.94 3.07 -16.85
N GLY A 10 -6.02 2.83 -15.91
CA GLY A 10 -5.03 3.85 -15.58
C GLY A 10 -4.09 4.00 -16.78
N VAL A 11 -4.14 5.15 -17.46
CA VAL A 11 -3.21 5.47 -18.53
C VAL A 11 -2.46 6.74 -18.15
N GLY A 12 -1.18 6.61 -17.82
CA GLY A 12 -0.31 7.73 -17.52
C GLY A 12 0.90 7.35 -16.66
N SER A 13 2.08 7.82 -17.10
CA SER A 13 3.44 7.77 -16.50
C SER A 13 3.72 6.61 -15.53
N GLN A 14 4.47 5.61 -16.00
CA GLN A 14 5.06 4.48 -15.26
C GLN A 14 4.65 4.40 -13.77
N GLY A 15 3.50 3.78 -13.52
CA GLY A 15 2.96 3.62 -12.15
C GLY A 15 1.52 3.14 -12.14
N ASN A 16 0.71 3.55 -13.13
CA ASN A 16 -0.74 3.28 -13.14
C ASN A 16 -1.23 2.44 -14.32
N GLN A 17 -0.36 1.72 -15.03
CA GLN A 17 -0.81 0.87 -16.15
C GLN A 17 -1.49 -0.38 -15.62
N GLY A 18 -2.80 -0.34 -15.36
CA GLY A 18 -3.49 -1.49 -14.80
C GLY A 18 -4.96 -1.56 -15.16
N VAL A 19 -5.51 -2.77 -15.05
CA VAL A 19 -6.95 -3.03 -15.16
C VAL A 19 -7.51 -3.18 -13.75
N PHE A 20 -8.40 -2.26 -13.40
CA PHE A 20 -9.12 -2.29 -12.13
C PHE A 20 -10.52 -2.87 -12.39
N SER A 21 -10.88 -3.90 -11.64
CA SER A 21 -12.14 -4.63 -11.78
C SER A 21 -12.85 -4.67 -10.44
N GLU A 22 -13.98 -3.97 -10.35
CA GLU A 22 -14.96 -4.12 -9.29
C GLU A 22 -15.97 -5.22 -9.64
N ASP A 23 -16.63 -5.79 -8.63
CA ASP A 23 -17.55 -6.92 -8.74
C ASP A 23 -16.98 -8.08 -9.58
N HIS A 24 -15.67 -8.30 -9.42
CA HIS A 24 -14.88 -9.22 -10.25
C HIS A 24 -15.49 -10.62 -10.28
N GLY A 25 -15.52 -11.25 -11.46
CA GLY A 25 -16.08 -12.59 -11.62
C GLY A 25 -17.58 -12.70 -11.30
N LYS A 26 -18.33 -11.59 -11.36
CA LYS A 26 -19.75 -11.50 -10.96
C LYS A 26 -19.99 -11.66 -9.46
N ALA A 27 -18.97 -11.45 -8.63
CA ALA A 27 -19.09 -11.49 -7.18
C ALA A 27 -19.16 -10.07 -6.62
N LEU A 28 -20.32 -9.69 -6.06
CA LEU A 28 -20.54 -8.35 -5.49
C LEU A 28 -19.49 -8.02 -4.42
N GLY A 29 -18.84 -6.86 -4.56
CA GLY A 29 -17.84 -6.36 -3.62
C GLY A 29 -16.44 -6.98 -3.78
N ALA A 30 -16.22 -7.86 -4.76
CA ALA A 30 -14.87 -8.30 -5.14
C ALA A 30 -14.12 -7.17 -5.86
N SER A 31 -12.81 -7.03 -5.60
CA SER A 31 -12.00 -5.97 -6.19
C SER A 31 -10.62 -6.51 -6.54
N TYR A 32 -10.21 -6.29 -7.80
CA TYR A 32 -8.94 -6.74 -8.36
C TYR A 32 -8.28 -5.58 -9.11
N ALA A 33 -6.97 -5.41 -8.90
CA ALA A 33 -6.14 -4.55 -9.71
C ALA A 33 -5.05 -5.40 -10.35
N TYR A 34 -5.11 -5.56 -11.67
CA TYR A 34 -4.07 -6.21 -12.46
C TYR A 34 -3.07 -5.16 -12.91
N LEU A 35 -1.90 -5.13 -12.28
CA LEU A 35 -0.82 -4.20 -12.61
C LEU A 35 0.24 -4.95 -13.43
N PRO A 36 1.16 -4.24 -14.14
CA PRO A 36 2.12 -4.91 -15.00
C PRO A 36 3.10 -5.76 -14.19
N VAL A 37 3.29 -5.41 -12.92
CA VAL A 37 4.30 -5.96 -12.00
C VAL A 37 3.70 -6.85 -10.92
N GLY A 38 2.38 -6.99 -10.85
CA GLY A 38 1.73 -7.72 -9.77
C GLY A 38 0.23 -7.45 -9.70
N ASP A 39 -0.45 -8.26 -8.90
CA ASP A 39 -1.87 -8.09 -8.65
C ASP A 39 -2.10 -7.58 -7.23
N VAL A 40 -3.09 -6.70 -7.05
CA VAL A 40 -3.60 -6.29 -5.73
C VAL A 40 -5.08 -6.66 -5.64
N ILE A 41 -5.40 -7.52 -4.69
CA ILE A 41 -6.69 -8.20 -4.62
C ILE A 41 -7.30 -7.99 -3.23
N LYS A 42 -8.59 -7.65 -3.18
CA LYS A 42 -9.32 -7.63 -1.90
C LYS A 42 -9.50 -9.06 -1.40
N ASN A 43 -9.01 -9.35 -0.20
CA ASN A 43 -9.11 -10.64 0.46
C ASN A 43 -9.86 -10.52 1.80
N SER A 44 -10.85 -11.40 2.03
CA SER A 44 -11.65 -11.45 3.27
C SER A 44 -11.43 -12.73 4.09
N VAL A 45 -10.49 -13.58 3.69
CA VAL A 45 -10.16 -14.86 4.34
C VAL A 45 -8.94 -14.69 5.23
N THR A 46 -7.88 -14.15 4.67
CA THR A 46 -6.67 -13.75 5.37
C THR A 46 -6.90 -12.35 5.93
N VAL A 47 -7.16 -12.24 7.23
CA VAL A 47 -7.37 -10.94 7.89
C VAL A 47 -6.62 -10.89 9.22
N ARG A 48 -6.32 -9.67 9.70
CA ARG A 48 -5.74 -9.46 11.02
C ARG A 48 -6.85 -9.42 12.07
N GLY A 49 -6.71 -10.17 13.15
CA GLY A 49 -7.59 -10.04 14.31
C GLY A 49 -7.52 -8.61 14.87
N GLY A 50 -8.69 -7.96 15.02
CA GLY A 50 -8.76 -6.55 15.44
C GLY A 50 -8.30 -5.53 14.39
N GLY A 51 -8.14 -5.94 13.13
CA GLY A 51 -7.90 -5.05 11.98
C GLY A 51 -9.16 -4.82 11.15
N ALA A 52 -8.96 -4.45 9.88
CA ALA A 52 -10.07 -4.35 8.93
C ALA A 52 -10.71 -5.72 8.66
N ALA A 53 -11.97 -5.69 8.19
CA ALA A 53 -12.67 -6.90 7.74
C ALA A 53 -12.06 -7.54 6.47
N THR A 54 -11.07 -6.87 5.85
CA THR A 54 -10.41 -7.30 4.61
C THR A 54 -8.95 -6.90 4.62
N SER A 55 -8.11 -7.65 3.92
CA SER A 55 -6.74 -7.25 3.56
C SER A 55 -6.59 -7.02 2.07
N LEU A 56 -5.50 -6.37 1.67
CA LEU A 56 -5.00 -6.36 0.30
C LEU A 56 -4.02 -7.52 0.14
N GLU A 57 -4.39 -8.55 -0.62
CA GLU A 57 -3.49 -9.60 -1.09
C GLU A 57 -2.68 -9.09 -2.27
N VAL A 58 -1.35 -9.20 -2.17
CA VAL A 58 -0.41 -8.66 -3.16
C VAL A 58 0.40 -9.80 -3.74
N VAL A 59 0.20 -10.08 -5.04
CA VAL A 59 0.84 -11.18 -5.76
C VAL A 59 1.86 -10.59 -6.74
N PRO A 60 3.17 -10.55 -6.43
CA PRO A 60 4.17 -10.04 -7.35
C PRO A 60 4.36 -10.94 -8.59
N LEU A 61 4.56 -10.31 -9.73
CA LEU A 61 4.99 -10.96 -10.98
C LEU A 61 6.50 -10.82 -11.17
N SER A 62 7.05 -11.58 -12.13
CA SER A 62 8.50 -11.73 -12.34
C SER A 62 9.25 -10.43 -12.69
N ASN A 63 8.54 -9.40 -13.12
CA ASN A 63 9.07 -8.07 -13.40
C ASN A 63 8.95 -7.09 -12.20
N CYS A 64 8.36 -7.49 -11.07
CA CYS A 64 8.41 -6.71 -9.83
C CYS A 64 9.85 -6.60 -9.32
N SER A 65 10.35 -5.37 -9.23
CA SER A 65 11.73 -5.08 -8.83
C SER A 65 11.85 -3.69 -8.21
N ILE A 66 13.05 -3.33 -7.77
CA ILE A 66 13.37 -1.97 -7.28
C ILE A 66 13.07 -0.87 -8.30
N TYR A 67 13.11 -1.18 -9.61
CA TYR A 67 12.86 -0.24 -10.70
C TYR A 67 11.41 -0.30 -11.23
N ALA A 68 10.68 -1.35 -10.87
CA ALA A 68 9.30 -1.56 -11.28
C ALA A 68 8.51 -2.12 -10.09
N PRO A 69 8.26 -1.29 -9.05
CA PRO A 69 7.62 -1.72 -7.83
C PRO A 69 6.11 -1.82 -8.00
N ILE A 70 5.48 -2.68 -7.22
CA ILE A 70 4.03 -2.67 -7.01
C ILE A 70 3.73 -1.56 -6.01
N GLN A 71 3.01 -0.53 -6.44
CA GLN A 71 2.35 0.40 -5.53
C GLN A 71 1.07 -0.27 -5.02
N ILE A 72 1.11 -0.77 -3.79
CA ILE A 72 0.04 -1.59 -3.20
C ILE A 72 -1.23 -0.76 -3.00
N PHE A 73 -1.06 0.45 -2.47
CA PHE A 73 -2.13 1.43 -2.31
C PHE A 73 -1.58 2.85 -2.33
N GLU A 74 -2.48 3.81 -2.57
CA GLU A 74 -2.31 5.21 -2.19
C GLU A 74 -3.56 5.68 -1.46
N TRP A 75 -3.38 6.21 -0.25
CA TRP A 75 -4.43 6.83 0.54
C TRP A 75 -4.05 8.30 0.74
N THR A 76 -4.96 9.23 0.39
CA THR A 76 -4.79 10.64 0.74
C THR A 76 -5.71 11.07 1.88
N GLU A 77 -5.15 11.56 2.99
CA GLU A 77 -5.90 12.33 4.00
C GLU A 77 -5.85 13.82 3.58
N LEU A 78 -7.00 14.49 3.46
CA LEU A 78 -7.09 15.83 2.84
C LEU A 78 -6.91 17.01 3.82
N SER A 79 -6.91 16.77 5.13
CA SER A 79 -6.91 17.86 6.13
C SER A 79 -6.14 17.44 7.37
N VAL A 80 -4.93 16.95 7.18
CA VAL A 80 -4.02 16.61 8.28
C VAL A 80 -3.48 17.91 8.89
N ALA A 81 -3.54 18.01 10.22
CA ALA A 81 -3.08 19.19 10.93
C ALA A 81 -1.54 19.36 10.85
N ALA A 82 -1.09 20.60 11.01
CA ALA A 82 0.33 20.94 11.15
C ALA A 82 0.86 20.57 12.55
N SER A 83 0.71 19.31 12.93
CA SER A 83 1.15 18.73 14.20
C SER A 83 1.76 17.35 13.95
N ALA A 84 2.48 16.84 14.95
CA ALA A 84 3.05 15.50 14.91
C ALA A 84 2.01 14.45 14.48
N GLN A 85 2.38 13.66 13.48
CA GLN A 85 1.62 12.55 12.94
C GLN A 85 2.42 11.28 13.10
N ASN A 86 1.74 10.21 13.48
CA ASN A 86 2.29 8.87 13.49
C ASN A 86 1.25 7.91 12.94
N LYS A 87 1.60 7.17 11.90
CA LYS A 87 0.69 6.27 11.19
C LYS A 87 1.39 4.97 10.89
N SER A 88 0.63 3.90 10.86
CA SER A 88 1.14 2.58 10.55
C SER A 88 0.08 1.72 9.86
N VAL A 89 0.55 0.62 9.28
CA VAL A 89 -0.29 -0.44 8.74
C VAL A 89 0.35 -1.78 9.09
N TYR A 90 -0.45 -2.83 9.22
CA TYR A 90 0.06 -4.17 9.46
C TYR A 90 0.25 -4.91 8.14
N ILE A 91 1.36 -5.63 8.01
CA ILE A 91 1.70 -6.44 6.83
C ILE A 91 2.11 -7.83 7.30
N ARG A 92 1.71 -8.88 6.58
CA ARG A 92 2.21 -10.26 6.77
C ARG A 92 2.58 -10.89 5.44
N ALA A 93 3.45 -11.89 5.47
CA ALA A 93 3.62 -12.81 4.34
C ALA A 93 2.57 -13.95 4.40
N ASP A 94 2.36 -14.65 3.28
CA ASP A 94 1.50 -15.84 3.20
C ASP A 94 2.20 -17.17 3.51
N SER A 95 3.52 -17.17 3.41
CA SER A 95 4.39 -18.30 3.74
C SER A 95 5.83 -17.82 3.84
N ALA A 96 6.75 -18.71 4.19
CA ALA A 96 8.17 -18.35 4.25
C ALA A 96 8.71 -17.99 2.87
N TRP A 97 9.35 -16.83 2.76
CA TRP A 97 10.14 -16.44 1.60
C TRP A 97 11.54 -17.04 1.72
N SER A 98 12.18 -17.37 0.60
CA SER A 98 13.59 -17.78 0.59
C SER A 98 14.49 -16.67 1.15
N VAL A 99 14.19 -15.43 0.77
CA VAL A 99 14.76 -14.20 1.32
C VAL A 99 13.64 -13.17 1.45
N TYR A 100 13.30 -12.80 2.67
CA TYR A 100 12.27 -11.77 2.91
C TYR A 100 12.66 -10.41 2.29
N PRO A 101 11.68 -9.57 1.94
CA PRO A 101 11.94 -8.19 1.55
C PRO A 101 12.63 -7.39 2.66
N ILE A 102 13.67 -6.65 2.29
CA ILE A 102 14.31 -5.68 3.20
C ILE A 102 13.52 -4.36 3.24
N ALA A 103 13.87 -3.45 4.14
CA ALA A 103 13.16 -2.18 4.35
C ALA A 103 13.07 -1.28 3.10
N THR A 104 13.99 -1.38 2.14
CA THR A 104 13.92 -0.63 0.87
C THR A 104 13.11 -1.34 -0.21
N GLU A 105 12.73 -2.61 0.03
CA GLU A 105 11.96 -3.46 -0.88
C GLU A 105 10.50 -3.60 -0.44
N LEU A 106 10.18 -3.46 0.84
CA LEU A 106 8.82 -3.44 1.37
C LEU A 106 8.72 -2.35 2.44
N TYR A 107 7.91 -1.34 2.18
CA TYR A 107 7.74 -0.23 3.12
C TYR A 107 6.43 0.50 2.90
N VAL A 108 6.07 1.29 3.90
CA VAL A 108 4.99 2.27 3.87
C VAL A 108 5.60 3.64 4.09
N GLU A 109 5.13 4.64 3.37
CA GLU A 109 5.64 6.00 3.45
C GLU A 109 4.52 7.04 3.56
N ALA A 110 4.88 8.22 4.04
CA ALA A 110 4.05 9.43 3.99
C ALA A 110 4.74 10.53 3.20
N GLU A 111 4.07 11.09 2.20
CA GLU A 111 4.43 12.34 1.53
C GLU A 111 3.62 13.50 2.13
N TYR A 112 4.29 14.55 2.58
CA TYR A 112 3.66 15.71 3.22
C TYR A 112 4.37 17.01 2.84
N ILE A 113 3.70 18.15 3.08
CA ILE A 113 4.29 19.49 2.88
C ILE A 113 5.29 19.77 4.00
N SER A 114 6.58 19.82 3.68
CA SER A 114 7.68 20.06 4.63
C SER A 114 8.05 21.53 4.79
N ASN A 115 7.55 22.40 3.90
CA ASN A 115 7.81 23.83 3.96
C ASN A 115 6.52 24.62 3.68
N GLY A 116 6.08 25.43 4.65
CA GLY A 116 4.83 26.19 4.57
C GLY A 116 4.87 27.42 3.66
N VAL A 117 6.04 27.80 3.14
CA VAL A 117 6.23 28.96 2.25
C VAL A 117 6.37 28.52 0.80
N THR A 118 7.25 27.54 0.53
CA THR A 118 7.51 27.04 -0.83
C THR A 118 6.56 25.91 -1.23
N PHE A 119 5.80 25.36 -0.27
CA PHE A 119 5.01 24.15 -0.44
C PHE A 119 5.84 22.94 -0.91
N ALA A 120 7.14 22.94 -0.61
CA ALA A 120 8.00 21.79 -0.86
C ALA A 120 7.44 20.56 -0.13
N ARG A 121 7.58 19.39 -0.77
CA ARG A 121 7.15 18.12 -0.23
C ARG A 121 8.35 17.27 0.13
N THR A 122 8.18 16.40 1.12
CA THR A 122 9.15 15.37 1.47
C THR A 122 8.43 14.07 1.79
N THR A 123 9.20 12.98 1.85
CA THR A 123 8.73 11.65 2.19
C THR A 123 9.47 11.10 3.40
N VAL A 124 8.77 10.36 4.25
CA VAL A 124 9.37 9.51 5.29
C VAL A 124 8.83 8.09 5.16
N SER A 125 9.67 7.08 5.39
CA SER A 125 9.34 5.67 5.13
C SER A 125 9.62 4.80 6.36
N SER A 126 8.79 3.79 6.58
CA SER A 126 8.96 2.77 7.61
C SER A 126 10.22 1.92 7.37
N THR A 127 10.79 1.37 8.44
CA THR A 127 11.99 0.49 8.38
C THR A 127 11.75 -0.93 8.87
N ALA A 128 10.52 -1.26 9.26
CA ALA A 128 10.15 -2.61 9.68
C ALA A 128 10.35 -3.62 8.54
N VAL A 129 10.58 -4.88 8.90
CA VAL A 129 10.78 -5.99 7.95
C VAL A 129 9.98 -7.20 8.40
N LEU A 130 9.65 -8.07 7.44
CA LEU A 130 9.08 -9.38 7.72
C LEU A 130 10.19 -10.39 8.02
N SER A 131 9.94 -11.28 8.98
CA SER A 131 10.88 -12.35 9.36
C SER A 131 10.27 -13.74 9.35
N ASP A 132 8.95 -13.85 9.19
CA ASP A 132 8.21 -15.11 9.11
C ASP A 132 7.01 -15.01 8.14
N GLY A 133 6.39 -16.16 7.87
CA GLY A 133 5.32 -16.32 6.88
C GLY A 133 3.89 -16.19 7.41
N SER A 134 3.68 -15.73 8.66
CA SER A 134 2.38 -15.84 9.34
C SER A 134 2.02 -14.67 10.25
N THR A 135 3.02 -13.95 10.76
CA THR A 135 2.85 -12.86 11.71
C THR A 135 2.51 -11.55 11.00
N TRP A 136 1.48 -10.86 11.51
CA TRP A 136 1.20 -9.47 11.15
C TRP A 136 2.19 -8.54 11.86
N VAL A 137 3.10 -7.94 11.09
CA VAL A 137 4.11 -7.00 11.56
C VAL A 137 3.63 -5.57 11.32
N GLN A 138 3.81 -4.68 12.29
CA GLN A 138 3.45 -3.28 12.17
C GLN A 138 4.54 -2.50 11.41
N PHE A 139 4.16 -1.84 10.33
CA PHE A 139 5.02 -0.94 9.56
C PHE A 139 4.69 0.50 9.97
N THR A 140 5.42 1.00 10.96
CA THR A 140 5.26 2.36 11.47
C THR A 140 6.09 3.34 10.64
N ILE A 141 5.41 4.35 10.11
CA ILE A 141 6.06 5.49 9.47
C ILE A 141 6.68 6.34 10.59
N PRO A 142 7.97 6.74 10.50
CA PRO A 142 8.57 7.64 11.48
C PRO A 142 7.72 8.90 11.66
N GLU A 143 7.68 9.44 12.88
CA GLU A 143 6.91 10.66 13.16
C GLU A 143 7.28 11.77 12.17
N PHE A 144 6.25 12.43 11.63
CA PHE A 144 6.40 13.57 10.74
C PHE A 144 5.44 14.68 11.11
N THR A 145 5.80 15.92 10.79
CA THR A 145 4.95 17.10 11.04
C THR A 145 4.81 17.90 9.75
N PRO A 146 3.59 17.97 9.16
CA PRO A 146 3.31 18.89 8.08
C PRO A 146 3.56 20.35 8.51
N ALA A 147 4.21 21.12 7.65
CA ALA A 147 4.49 22.54 7.92
C ALA A 147 3.22 23.41 7.86
N VAL A 148 2.18 22.92 7.19
CA VAL A 148 0.85 23.53 7.08
C VAL A 148 -0.21 22.42 7.08
N ALA A 149 -1.43 22.75 7.50
CA ALA A 149 -2.53 21.83 7.39
C ALA A 149 -2.83 21.53 5.91
N GLY A 150 -3.02 20.27 5.56
CA GLY A 150 -3.24 19.91 4.16
C GLY A 150 -3.17 18.41 3.88
N HIS A 151 -2.81 18.10 2.63
CA HIS A 151 -2.80 16.73 2.15
C HIS A 151 -1.59 15.96 2.66
N VAL A 152 -1.82 14.74 3.14
CA VAL A 152 -0.78 13.73 3.33
C VAL A 152 -1.14 12.51 2.52
N ARG A 153 -0.19 12.00 1.74
CA ARG A 153 -0.34 10.77 0.95
C ARG A 153 0.41 9.64 1.60
N TYR A 154 -0.29 8.58 1.93
CA TYR A 154 0.27 7.33 2.42
C TYR A 154 0.37 6.34 1.26
N ARG A 155 1.55 5.76 1.05
CA ARG A 155 1.79 4.78 -0.02
C ARG A 155 2.49 3.57 0.57
N ALA A 156 2.15 2.38 0.08
CA ALA A 156 2.91 1.17 0.39
C ALA A 156 3.44 0.54 -0.90
N TYR A 157 4.64 -0.03 -0.82
CA TYR A 157 5.31 -0.61 -1.97
C TYR A 157 5.83 -2.01 -1.68
N LEU A 158 5.76 -2.88 -2.68
CA LEU A 158 6.53 -4.12 -2.76
C LEU A 158 7.43 -4.05 -4.00
N LYS A 159 8.73 -4.26 -3.81
CA LYS A 159 9.76 -4.17 -4.85
C LYS A 159 10.54 -5.48 -5.02
N LYS A 160 10.00 -6.58 -4.50
CA LYS A 160 10.61 -7.90 -4.54
C LYS A 160 9.66 -8.92 -5.12
N TYR A 161 10.21 -9.77 -5.97
CA TYR A 161 9.53 -10.93 -6.52
C TYR A 161 10.16 -12.22 -5.99
N GLU A 162 9.30 -13.17 -5.63
CA GLU A 162 9.62 -14.59 -5.52
C GLU A 162 8.39 -15.35 -6.01
N ALA A 163 8.62 -16.38 -6.84
CA ALA A 163 7.52 -17.11 -7.46
C ALA A 163 6.58 -17.70 -6.39
N GLU A 164 5.26 -17.63 -6.63
CA GLU A 164 4.22 -18.13 -5.74
C GLU A 164 4.19 -17.49 -4.34
N LYS A 165 4.98 -16.44 -4.10
CA LYS A 165 4.91 -15.67 -2.86
C LYS A 165 3.93 -14.52 -2.99
N LYS A 166 3.38 -14.15 -1.84
CA LYS A 166 2.49 -13.00 -1.69
C LYS A 166 2.61 -12.43 -0.28
N ILE A 167 2.18 -11.19 -0.15
CA ILE A 167 1.99 -10.52 1.14
C ILE A 167 0.53 -10.11 1.28
N TYR A 168 0.15 -9.80 2.50
CA TYR A 168 -1.12 -9.20 2.82
C TYR A 168 -0.91 -7.93 3.60
N VAL A 169 -1.68 -6.89 3.27
CA VAL A 169 -1.68 -5.61 3.97
C VAL A 169 -3.05 -5.42 4.61
N ASP A 170 -3.10 -5.16 5.91
CA ASP A 170 -4.35 -4.83 6.61
C ASP A 170 -4.93 -3.56 5.99
N ASN A 171 -6.20 -3.59 5.57
CA ASN A 171 -6.83 -2.45 4.89
C ASN A 171 -7.30 -1.38 5.90
N MET A 172 -6.43 -1.04 6.85
CA MET A 172 -6.67 -0.10 7.92
C MET A 172 -5.38 0.67 8.22
N LEU A 173 -5.42 1.98 8.05
CA LEU A 173 -4.40 2.86 8.59
C LEU A 173 -4.68 3.07 10.08
N VAL A 174 -3.69 2.83 10.94
CA VAL A 174 -3.82 3.02 12.39
C VAL A 174 -2.86 4.10 12.89
N SER A 175 -3.25 4.79 13.96
CA SER A 175 -2.29 5.59 14.72
C SER A 175 -1.39 4.64 15.50
N ALA A 176 -0.08 4.84 15.45
CA ALA A 176 0.86 4.00 16.19
C ALA A 176 1.07 4.51 17.62
#